data_AF-A0A0F9HFK3-F1
#
_entry.id   AF-A0A0F9HFK3-F1
#
_cell.length_a   1.000
_cell.length_b   1.000
_cell.length_c   1.000
_cell.angle_alpha   90.00
_cell.angle_beta   90.00
_cell.angle_gamma   90.00
#
_symmetry.space_group_name_H-M   'P 1'
#
loop_
_entity.id
_entity.type
_entity.pdbx_description
1 polymer ?
#
loop_
_entity_poly.entity_id
_entity_poly.type
_entity_poly.pdbx_seq_one_letter_code
_entity_poly.pdbx_strand_id
1 'polypeptide(L)'
;MIPDDFAKVVPAQAWRYYRRDRNKRPVPWRNMYANPYLFHMGSVLKFGPKGGRIYGNFSPKSEKGEQDVSLDKAPADAVALKSGYLGWDVKVSGAKWRYEGVGIIPHSFDGFRGDDGCECLQTQLDADLYGRVYAPSVFYSSVEMLDSAGNRIARVGTYGNADDGRDSGGKHVSPEVHFAWPCDADYAEYDGKLYVTDSVNRRVAVIRFEYTDSRETVLP
;
A
#
# COMPACT_ATOMS: atom_id res chain seq x y z
N MET A 1 7.24 0.60 13.43
CA MET A 1 7.62 -0.25 14.57
C MET A 1 6.72 -1.48 14.52
N ILE A 2 7.24 -2.69 14.74
CA ILE A 2 6.42 -3.91 14.76
C ILE A 2 5.60 -3.86 16.07
N PRO A 3 4.26 -3.96 16.05
CA PRO A 3 3.44 -3.98 17.26
C PRO A 3 3.90 -5.06 18.26
N ASP A 4 3.85 -4.80 19.57
CA ASP A 4 4.41 -5.69 20.60
C ASP A 4 3.76 -7.09 20.65
N ASP A 5 2.46 -7.15 20.33
CA ASP A 5 1.70 -8.39 20.20
C ASP A 5 2.12 -9.17 18.95
N PHE A 6 2.34 -8.48 17.84
CA PHE A 6 2.82 -9.06 16.59
C PHE A 6 4.30 -9.49 16.69
N ALA A 7 5.14 -8.72 17.38
CA ALA A 7 6.57 -8.98 17.53
C ALA A 7 6.87 -10.35 18.17
N LYS A 8 5.97 -10.85 19.03
CA LYS A 8 6.10 -12.17 19.68
C LYS A 8 5.87 -13.35 18.74
N VAL A 9 5.15 -13.13 17.64
CA VAL A 9 4.82 -14.15 16.63
C VAL A 9 5.55 -13.94 15.31
N VAL A 10 6.21 -12.79 15.14
CA VAL A 10 7.11 -12.53 14.02
C VAL A 10 8.38 -13.39 14.19
N PRO A 11 8.77 -14.18 13.18
CA PRO A 11 10.00 -14.95 13.25
C PRO A 11 11.22 -14.06 13.54
N ALA A 12 12.10 -14.53 14.42
CA ALA A 12 13.33 -13.81 14.80
C ALA A 12 14.34 -13.65 13.63
N GLN A 13 14.12 -14.33 12.52
CA GLN A 13 14.89 -14.20 11.28
C GLN A 13 13.95 -13.83 10.14
N ALA A 14 14.47 -13.09 9.15
CA ALA A 14 13.74 -12.77 7.93
C ALA A 14 13.10 -14.03 7.32
N TRP A 15 11.93 -13.84 6.71
CA TRP A 15 11.21 -14.93 6.06
C TRP A 15 12.02 -15.46 4.89
N ARG A 16 12.73 -16.57 5.13
CA ARG A 16 13.52 -17.26 4.11
C ARG A 16 12.67 -17.74 2.93
N TYR A 17 13.26 -17.67 1.74
CA TYR A 17 12.64 -18.10 0.49
C TYR A 17 12.37 -19.61 0.46
N TYR A 18 11.15 -20.02 0.09
CA TYR A 18 10.72 -21.42 0.11
C TYR A 18 11.57 -22.32 -0.80
N ARG A 19 12.07 -21.85 -1.96
CA ARG A 19 12.92 -22.71 -2.82
C ARG A 19 14.31 -22.95 -2.24
N ARG A 20 14.86 -22.01 -1.46
CA ARG A 20 16.21 -22.17 -0.88
C ARG A 20 16.20 -23.06 0.36
N ASP A 21 15.08 -23.09 1.08
CA ASP A 21 15.02 -23.68 2.42
C ASP A 21 13.80 -24.60 2.66
N ARG A 22 13.22 -25.18 1.58
CA ARG A 22 12.05 -26.08 1.63
C ARG A 22 12.16 -27.20 2.68
N ASN A 23 13.38 -27.65 2.96
CA ASN A 23 13.66 -28.72 3.92
C ASN A 23 14.05 -28.23 5.33
N LYS A 24 14.18 -26.92 5.54
CA LYS A 24 14.57 -26.32 6.84
C LYS A 24 13.38 -25.85 7.66
N ARG A 25 12.15 -26.08 7.20
CA ARG A 25 10.91 -25.69 7.90
C ARG A 25 10.01 -26.89 8.18
N PRO A 26 9.36 -26.92 9.36
CA PRO A 26 8.30 -27.89 9.61
C PRO A 26 7.06 -27.58 8.78
N VAL A 27 6.27 -28.62 8.49
CA VAL A 27 4.91 -28.46 7.92
C VAL A 27 4.04 -27.69 8.93
N PRO A 28 3.17 -26.75 8.48
CA PRO A 28 2.87 -26.37 7.09
C PRO A 28 3.74 -25.25 6.52
N TRP A 29 4.63 -24.64 7.32
CA TRP A 29 5.41 -23.44 6.97
C TRP A 29 6.40 -23.63 5.81
N ARG A 30 6.72 -24.88 5.45
CA ARG A 30 7.48 -25.22 4.25
C ARG A 30 6.67 -25.16 2.94
N ASN A 31 5.35 -25.16 3.03
CA ASN A 31 4.44 -25.16 1.88
C ASN A 31 3.99 -23.75 1.48
N MET A 32 4.18 -22.76 2.36
CA MET A 32 3.75 -21.39 2.11
C MET A 32 4.74 -20.70 1.14
N TYR A 33 4.24 -20.35 -0.04
CA TYR A 33 4.98 -19.72 -1.13
C TYR A 33 5.50 -18.33 -0.75
N ALA A 34 4.70 -17.59 0.01
CA ALA A 34 4.93 -16.20 0.36
C ALA A 34 4.02 -15.81 1.54
N ASN A 35 4.46 -14.90 2.41
CA ASN A 35 3.50 -14.16 3.27
C ASN A 35 3.12 -12.89 2.50
N PRO A 36 1.92 -12.81 1.90
CA PRO A 36 1.57 -11.70 1.02
C PRO A 36 1.51 -10.37 1.77
N TYR A 37 1.18 -10.36 3.07
CA TYR A 37 1.21 -9.13 3.86
C TYR A 37 2.64 -8.60 3.99
N LEU A 38 3.60 -9.45 4.32
CA LEU A 38 5.00 -9.02 4.42
C LEU A 38 5.64 -8.72 3.05
N PHE A 39 5.04 -9.21 1.97
CA PHE A 39 5.57 -9.07 0.61
C PHE A 39 4.94 -7.95 -0.22
N HIS A 40 3.75 -7.49 0.14
CA HIS A 40 3.00 -6.55 -0.67
C HIS A 40 2.35 -5.43 0.15
N MET A 41 2.24 -5.57 1.47
CA MET A 41 1.78 -4.46 2.29
C MET A 41 2.91 -3.44 2.43
N GLY A 42 2.63 -2.22 2.01
CA GLY A 42 3.55 -1.12 2.16
C GLY A 42 2.89 0.10 2.77
N SER A 43 3.39 1.27 2.38
CA SER A 43 2.96 2.55 2.92
C SER A 43 3.11 3.67 1.91
N VAL A 44 2.24 4.67 2.02
CA VAL A 44 2.35 5.96 1.34
C VAL A 44 3.22 6.89 2.18
N LEU A 45 4.14 7.61 1.54
CA LEU A 45 5.00 8.60 2.15
C LEU A 45 4.78 9.95 1.45
N LYS A 46 4.59 11.02 2.23
CA LYS A 46 4.57 12.38 1.68
C LYS A 46 5.86 13.11 1.99
N PHE A 47 6.45 13.71 0.98
CA PHE A 47 7.60 14.59 1.11
C PHE A 47 7.21 16.04 0.85
N GLY A 48 7.95 16.98 1.45
CA GLY A 48 7.80 18.39 1.10
C GLY A 48 8.50 18.75 -0.22
N PRO A 49 8.42 20.01 -0.67
CA PRO A 49 9.13 20.48 -1.87
C PRO A 49 10.66 20.36 -1.79
N LYS A 50 11.23 20.34 -0.58
CA LYS A 50 12.65 20.07 -0.34
C LYS A 50 13.02 18.59 -0.57
N GLY A 51 12.03 17.75 -0.85
CA GLY A 51 12.17 16.31 -0.99
C GLY A 51 12.42 15.60 0.33
N GLY A 52 12.80 14.34 0.20
CA GLY A 52 13.37 13.52 1.26
C GLY A 52 14.27 12.46 0.66
N ARG A 53 14.86 11.63 1.51
CA ARG A 53 15.82 10.61 1.08
C ARG A 53 15.51 9.26 1.72
N ILE A 54 15.72 8.21 0.94
CA ILE A 54 15.63 6.83 1.38
C ILE A 54 17.05 6.25 1.37
N TYR A 55 17.57 5.93 2.54
CA TYR A 55 18.89 5.34 2.75
C TYR A 55 18.76 3.83 2.91
N GLY A 56 19.71 3.07 2.38
CA GLY A 56 19.73 1.62 2.47
C GLY A 56 18.87 0.90 1.43
N ASN A 57 18.16 1.62 0.56
CA ASN A 57 17.46 1.04 -0.59
C ASN A 57 18.45 0.68 -1.72
N PHE A 58 19.44 -0.13 -1.38
CA PHE A 58 20.56 -0.50 -2.22
C PHE A 58 20.75 -2.01 -2.22
N SER A 59 21.01 -2.59 -3.38
CA SER A 59 21.44 -3.99 -3.44
C SER A 59 22.90 -4.09 -2.96
N PRO A 60 23.21 -4.75 -1.82
CA PRO A 60 24.58 -4.90 -1.32
C PRO A 60 25.50 -5.70 -2.26
N LYS A 61 24.97 -6.22 -3.37
CA LYS A 61 25.72 -6.90 -4.44
C LYS A 61 26.09 -5.99 -5.61
N SER A 62 25.59 -4.77 -5.65
CA SER A 62 26.03 -3.78 -6.62
C SER A 62 27.36 -3.22 -6.13
N GLU A 63 28.40 -3.27 -6.95
CA GLU A 63 29.66 -2.55 -6.68
C GLU A 63 29.57 -1.08 -7.13
N LYS A 64 28.45 -0.68 -7.75
CA LYS A 64 28.22 0.62 -8.39
C LYS A 64 27.10 1.44 -7.71
N GLY A 65 26.89 1.25 -6.42
CA GLY A 65 25.90 2.03 -5.68
C GLY A 65 26.31 3.48 -5.50
N GLU A 66 25.34 4.39 -5.54
CA GLU A 66 25.49 5.71 -4.93
C GLU A 66 25.78 5.51 -3.43
N GLN A 67 27.06 5.61 -3.06
CA GLN A 67 27.48 5.48 -1.67
C GLN A 67 26.84 6.53 -0.77
N ASP A 68 26.23 7.59 -1.32
CA ASP A 68 25.65 8.71 -0.58
C ASP A 68 24.30 8.41 0.07
N VAL A 69 23.68 7.30 -0.28
CA VAL A 69 22.44 6.80 0.34
C VAL A 69 22.67 5.54 1.17
N SER A 70 23.89 5.29 1.64
CA SER A 70 24.19 4.20 2.56
C SER A 70 23.54 4.42 3.94
N LEU A 71 23.26 3.34 4.67
CA LEU A 71 22.54 3.39 5.96
C LEU A 71 23.27 4.17 7.06
N ASP A 72 24.61 4.17 7.02
CA ASP A 72 25.50 4.89 7.94
C ASP A 72 25.50 6.40 7.70
N LYS A 73 25.17 6.85 6.48
CA LYS A 73 25.03 8.28 6.13
C LYS A 73 23.65 8.85 6.42
N ALA A 74 22.71 8.03 6.88
CA ALA A 74 21.38 8.51 7.22
C ALA A 74 21.45 9.49 8.41
N PRO A 75 20.77 10.64 8.34
CA PRO A 75 20.62 11.56 9.46
C PRO A 75 20.09 10.86 10.72
N ALA A 76 20.45 11.38 11.91
CA ALA A 76 20.07 10.79 13.19
C ALA A 76 18.54 10.76 13.41
N ASP A 77 17.81 11.69 12.79
CA ASP A 77 16.35 11.81 12.83
C ASP A 77 15.65 10.99 11.75
N ALA A 78 16.39 10.26 10.90
CA ALA A 78 15.79 9.40 9.88
C ALA A 78 15.03 8.22 10.51
N VAL A 79 13.81 7.99 10.03
CA VAL A 79 12.93 6.92 10.52
C VAL A 79 13.40 5.58 9.99
N ALA A 80 13.70 4.64 10.89
CA ALA A 80 14.06 3.28 10.53
C ALA A 80 12.83 2.46 10.10
N LEU A 81 12.92 1.87 8.91
CA LEU A 81 11.93 1.01 8.28
C LEU A 81 12.60 -0.29 7.79
N LYS A 82 11.77 -1.23 7.36
CA LYS A 82 12.19 -2.46 6.71
C LYS A 82 11.57 -2.53 5.32
N SER A 83 12.28 -3.14 4.38
CA SER A 83 11.70 -3.49 3.08
C SER A 83 10.74 -4.69 3.18
N GLY A 84 10.22 -5.12 2.03
CA GLY A 84 9.54 -6.38 1.87
C GLY A 84 10.28 -7.55 2.51
N TYR A 85 9.53 -8.46 3.12
CA TYR A 85 10.05 -9.63 3.85
C TYR A 85 11.05 -9.34 4.96
N LEU A 86 11.16 -8.08 5.39
CA LEU A 86 12.17 -7.64 6.35
C LEU A 86 13.61 -7.89 5.82
N GLY A 87 13.79 -7.84 4.50
CA GLY A 87 15.01 -8.25 3.81
C GLY A 87 16.20 -7.31 4.06
N TRP A 88 15.94 -6.01 4.14
CA TRP A 88 16.97 -5.00 4.45
C TRP A 88 16.41 -3.89 5.35
N ASP A 89 17.36 -3.25 6.03
CA ASP A 89 17.12 -2.01 6.75
C ASP A 89 17.07 -0.85 5.77
N VAL A 90 16.10 0.03 5.97
CA VAL A 90 15.92 1.27 5.21
C VAL A 90 15.73 2.39 6.22
N LYS A 91 16.28 3.58 5.95
CA LYS A 91 16.00 4.78 6.73
C LYS A 91 15.42 5.86 5.84
N VAL A 92 14.38 6.55 6.30
CA VAL A 92 13.72 7.62 5.54
C VAL A 92 13.88 8.94 6.27
N SER A 93 14.40 9.96 5.58
CA SER A 93 14.49 11.33 6.09
C SER A 93 13.63 12.28 5.26
N GLY A 94 13.14 13.35 5.90
CA GLY A 94 12.36 14.41 5.23
C GLY A 94 10.90 14.05 4.90
N ALA A 95 10.42 12.87 5.29
CA ALA A 95 9.00 12.53 5.18
C ALA A 95 8.18 13.39 6.15
N LYS A 96 7.12 14.04 5.65
CA LYS A 96 6.16 14.79 6.46
C LYS A 96 5.25 13.85 7.24
N TRP A 97 4.82 12.78 6.58
CA TRP A 97 4.01 11.73 7.17
C TRP A 97 4.17 10.41 6.40
N ARG A 98 3.74 9.34 7.05
CA ARG A 98 3.66 7.97 6.52
C ARG A 98 2.29 7.39 6.85
N TYR A 99 1.64 6.79 5.86
CA TYR A 99 0.40 6.04 6.05
C TYR A 99 0.61 4.58 5.62
N GLU A 100 0.45 3.64 6.54
CA GLU A 100 0.71 2.21 6.32
C GLU A 100 -0.58 1.44 6.02
N GLY A 101 -0.43 0.19 5.54
CA GLY A 101 -1.60 -0.65 5.25
C GLY A 101 -2.11 -0.52 3.79
N VAL A 102 -1.27 -0.02 2.89
CA VAL A 102 -1.62 0.18 1.48
C VAL A 102 -0.85 -0.84 0.63
N GLY A 103 -1.50 -1.45 -0.34
CA GLY A 103 -0.88 -2.45 -1.21
C GLY A 103 -1.87 -3.08 -2.20
N ILE A 104 -1.39 -3.74 -3.25
CA ILE A 104 -0.07 -4.36 -3.32
C ILE A 104 1.04 -3.39 -3.75
N ILE A 105 2.16 -3.39 -3.04
CA ILE A 105 3.41 -2.74 -3.46
C ILE A 105 4.40 -3.85 -3.81
N PRO A 106 4.77 -4.04 -5.09
CA PRO A 106 5.67 -5.12 -5.48
C PRO A 106 7.10 -4.87 -4.97
N HIS A 107 7.73 -5.89 -4.39
CA HIS A 107 9.12 -5.86 -3.91
C HIS A 107 10.07 -6.68 -4.80
N SER A 108 9.83 -6.74 -6.11
CA SER A 108 10.61 -7.53 -7.08
C SER A 108 12.10 -7.15 -7.12
N PHE A 109 12.47 -5.95 -6.67
CA PHE A 109 13.85 -5.47 -6.60
C PHE A 109 14.62 -5.90 -5.34
N ASP A 110 13.95 -6.56 -4.38
CA ASP A 110 14.59 -7.13 -3.17
C ASP A 110 15.38 -8.43 -3.49
N GLY A 111 16.08 -8.48 -4.63
CA GLY A 111 16.94 -9.60 -4.99
C GLY A 111 16.21 -10.88 -5.42
N PHE A 112 14.89 -10.79 -5.63
CA PHE A 112 14.05 -11.84 -6.18
C PHE A 112 14.23 -11.92 -7.70
N ARG A 113 15.29 -12.59 -8.15
CA ARG A 113 15.46 -12.95 -9.57
C ARG A 113 14.75 -14.28 -9.84
N GLY A 114 13.54 -14.20 -10.38
CA GLY A 114 12.65 -15.32 -10.69
C GLY A 114 11.22 -14.96 -10.25
N ASP A 115 10.27 -15.08 -11.18
CA ASP A 115 8.86 -14.70 -11.01
C ASP A 115 8.24 -15.26 -9.72
N ASP A 116 7.78 -14.36 -8.85
CA ASP A 116 6.81 -14.56 -7.74
C ASP A 116 6.10 -13.22 -7.37
N GLY A 117 5.87 -12.27 -8.29
CA GLY A 117 5.30 -10.96 -7.92
C GLY A 117 4.46 -10.32 -9.00
N CYS A 118 3.14 -10.21 -8.76
CA CYS A 118 2.26 -9.36 -9.57
C CYS A 118 2.75 -7.91 -9.50
N GLU A 119 3.38 -7.41 -10.57
CA GLU A 119 3.73 -6.00 -10.75
C GLU A 119 2.70 -5.25 -11.60
N CYS A 120 1.98 -5.97 -12.47
CA CYS A 120 0.99 -5.41 -13.38
C CYS A 120 -0.28 -4.88 -12.68
N LEU A 121 -0.52 -5.26 -11.42
CA LEU A 121 -1.71 -4.91 -10.64
C LEU A 121 -1.35 -4.23 -9.31
N GLN A 122 -0.28 -3.44 -9.33
CA GLN A 122 0.20 -2.69 -8.17
C GLN A 122 -0.77 -1.58 -7.75
N THR A 123 -0.71 -1.20 -6.48
CA THR A 123 -1.37 0.00 -5.98
C THR A 123 -0.84 1.23 -6.69
N GLN A 124 -1.71 1.90 -7.41
CA GLN A 124 -1.52 3.23 -7.93
C GLN A 124 -2.50 4.15 -7.20
N LEU A 125 -1.95 5.23 -6.64
CA LEU A 125 -2.69 6.23 -5.88
C LEU A 125 -2.80 7.50 -6.70
N ASP A 126 -3.77 8.32 -6.33
CA ASP A 126 -3.92 9.66 -6.87
C ASP A 126 -4.18 10.67 -5.75
N ALA A 127 -4.01 11.95 -6.03
CA ALA A 127 -4.28 13.04 -5.12
C ALA A 127 -4.98 14.21 -5.82
N ASP A 128 -5.99 14.77 -5.17
CA ASP A 128 -6.75 15.87 -5.73
C ASP A 128 -6.16 17.27 -5.42
N LEU A 129 -6.79 18.30 -5.98
CA LEU A 129 -6.43 19.71 -5.78
C LEU A 129 -6.55 20.19 -4.32
N TYR A 130 -7.29 19.48 -3.47
CA TYR A 130 -7.40 19.77 -2.04
C TYR A 130 -6.29 19.09 -1.22
N GLY A 131 -5.42 18.32 -1.90
CA GLY A 131 -4.32 17.58 -1.30
C GLY A 131 -4.78 16.32 -0.56
N ARG A 132 -5.98 15.82 -0.84
CA ARG A 132 -6.46 14.52 -0.35
C ARG A 132 -5.84 13.43 -1.20
N VAL A 133 -5.47 12.30 -0.58
CA VAL A 133 -4.86 11.15 -1.26
C VAL A 133 -5.82 9.98 -1.26
N TYR A 134 -5.97 9.33 -2.42
CA TYR A 134 -6.76 8.14 -2.64
C TYR A 134 -5.84 6.96 -2.88
N ALA A 135 -5.68 6.10 -1.87
CA ALA A 135 -4.73 5.00 -1.89
C ALA A 135 -5.45 3.64 -1.82
N PRO A 136 -5.57 2.90 -2.93
CA PRO A 136 -6.23 1.60 -2.94
C PRO A 136 -5.42 0.54 -2.20
N SER A 137 -6.11 -0.30 -1.44
CA SER A 137 -5.55 -1.42 -0.70
C SER A 137 -6.34 -2.70 -0.98
N VAL A 138 -5.72 -3.61 -1.73
CA VAL A 138 -6.22 -4.96 -2.03
C VAL A 138 -6.44 -5.77 -0.77
N PHE A 139 -5.57 -5.59 0.23
CA PHE A 139 -5.67 -6.31 1.50
C PHE A 139 -6.91 -5.95 2.32
N TYR A 140 -7.43 -4.74 2.11
CA TYR A 140 -8.64 -4.26 2.78
C TYR A 140 -9.85 -4.20 1.85
N SER A 141 -9.67 -4.53 0.56
CA SER A 141 -10.69 -4.34 -0.49
C SER A 141 -11.31 -2.94 -0.42
N SER A 142 -10.47 -1.92 -0.30
CA SER A 142 -10.93 -0.55 -0.09
C SER A 142 -9.96 0.48 -0.63
N VAL A 143 -10.43 1.70 -0.81
CA VAL A 143 -9.59 2.88 -1.05
C VAL A 143 -9.50 3.72 0.22
N GLU A 144 -8.29 3.93 0.71
CA GLU A 144 -8.00 4.82 1.83
C GLU A 144 -8.04 6.26 1.33
N MET A 145 -8.83 7.11 2.00
CA MET A 145 -8.89 8.54 1.71
C MET A 145 -8.20 9.30 2.84
N LEU A 146 -7.08 9.94 2.52
CA LEU A 146 -6.25 10.66 3.46
C LEU A 146 -6.39 12.17 3.25
N ASP A 147 -6.35 12.95 4.33
CA ASP A 147 -6.20 14.39 4.24
C ASP A 147 -4.74 14.80 3.91
N SER A 148 -4.52 16.10 3.75
CA SER A 148 -3.20 16.63 3.42
C SER A 148 -2.14 16.42 4.51
N ALA A 149 -2.56 16.15 5.74
CA ALA A 149 -1.72 15.83 6.91
C ALA A 149 -1.50 14.31 7.11
N GLY A 150 -2.11 13.46 6.28
CA GLY A 150 -1.96 12.01 6.33
C GLY A 150 -2.93 11.31 7.27
N ASN A 151 -3.97 11.99 7.75
CA ASN A 151 -5.02 11.36 8.55
C ASN A 151 -6.03 10.69 7.64
N ARG A 152 -6.47 9.46 7.98
CA ARG A 152 -7.58 8.82 7.28
C ARG A 152 -8.89 9.55 7.59
N ILE A 153 -9.53 10.09 6.57
CA ILE A 153 -10.84 10.74 6.66
C ILE A 153 -11.98 9.83 6.18
N ALA A 154 -11.69 8.86 5.32
CA ALA A 154 -12.64 7.82 4.93
C ALA A 154 -11.93 6.55 4.47
N ARG A 155 -12.68 5.43 4.49
CA ARG A 155 -12.33 4.19 3.80
C ARG A 155 -13.47 3.83 2.86
N VAL A 156 -13.20 3.84 1.56
CA VAL A 156 -14.22 3.58 0.55
C VAL A 156 -14.18 2.11 0.17
N GLY A 157 -15.24 1.41 0.54
CA GLY A 157 -15.52 0.05 0.10
C GLY A 157 -15.13 -1.06 1.07
N THR A 158 -15.65 -2.25 0.77
CA THR A 158 -15.47 -3.49 1.54
C THR A 158 -15.21 -4.66 0.59
N TYR A 159 -14.79 -5.80 1.14
CA TYR A 159 -14.61 -7.01 0.35
C TYR A 159 -15.94 -7.43 -0.32
N GLY A 160 -15.84 -7.75 -1.61
CA GLY A 160 -16.92 -8.36 -2.37
C GLY A 160 -16.53 -8.62 -3.82
N ASN A 161 -17.47 -9.14 -4.59
CA ASN A 161 -17.30 -9.54 -5.99
C ASN A 161 -18.31 -8.83 -6.90
N ALA A 162 -18.32 -9.19 -8.19
CA ALA A 162 -19.17 -8.56 -9.20
C ALA A 162 -20.68 -8.79 -8.99
N ASP A 163 -21.06 -9.79 -8.19
CA ASP A 163 -22.44 -10.10 -7.84
C ASP A 163 -22.91 -9.32 -6.60
N ASP A 164 -21.99 -8.83 -5.77
CA ASP A 164 -22.29 -7.98 -4.62
C ASP A 164 -22.77 -6.60 -5.10
N GLY A 165 -23.92 -6.16 -4.58
CA GLY A 165 -24.59 -4.93 -5.01
C GLY A 165 -25.46 -5.08 -6.27
N ARG A 166 -25.55 -6.27 -6.87
CA ARG A 166 -26.64 -6.58 -7.81
C ARG A 166 -27.87 -6.99 -7.02
N ASP A 167 -29.05 -6.62 -7.52
CA ASP A 167 -30.33 -7.15 -7.03
C ASP A 167 -30.35 -8.68 -7.25
N SER A 168 -29.86 -9.42 -6.26
CA SER A 168 -29.91 -10.88 -6.17
C SER A 168 -31.34 -11.39 -5.89
N GLY A 169 -32.36 -10.71 -6.39
CA GLY A 169 -33.76 -10.99 -6.09
C GLY A 169 -34.26 -10.33 -4.79
N GLY A 170 -33.77 -9.12 -4.49
CA GLY A 170 -34.34 -8.25 -3.46
C GLY A 170 -34.11 -8.73 -2.04
N LYS A 171 -32.97 -8.31 -1.43
CA LYS A 171 -32.82 -8.21 0.05
C LYS A 171 -31.55 -7.48 0.52
N HIS A 172 -30.57 -7.23 -0.35
CA HIS A 172 -29.38 -6.46 0.01
C HIS A 172 -29.00 -5.45 -1.07
N VAL A 173 -29.76 -4.36 -1.16
CA VAL A 173 -29.26 -3.11 -1.74
C VAL A 173 -28.49 -2.40 -0.63
N SER A 174 -27.22 -2.75 -0.46
CA SER A 174 -26.34 -1.98 0.42
C SER A 174 -25.75 -0.83 -0.39
N PRO A 175 -25.73 0.42 0.10
CA PRO A 175 -25.01 1.53 -0.55
C PRO A 175 -23.48 1.34 -0.52
N GLU A 176 -23.01 0.19 -0.05
CA GLU A 176 -21.61 -0.13 0.12
C GLU A 176 -20.95 -0.46 -1.24
N VAL A 177 -19.81 0.17 -1.47
CA VAL A 177 -18.95 -0.14 -2.61
C VAL A 177 -18.20 -1.43 -2.30
N HIS A 178 -18.23 -2.40 -3.21
CA HIS A 178 -17.52 -3.66 -3.03
C HIS A 178 -16.29 -3.73 -3.94
N PHE A 179 -15.20 -4.33 -3.46
CA PHE A 179 -14.00 -4.57 -4.26
C PHE A 179 -13.45 -5.96 -4.03
N ALA A 180 -12.98 -6.59 -5.11
CA ALA A 180 -12.22 -7.84 -5.03
C ALA A 180 -10.71 -7.56 -5.10
N TRP A 181 -10.30 -6.63 -5.97
CA TRP A 181 -8.91 -6.24 -6.15
C TRP A 181 -8.80 -4.79 -6.64
N PRO A 182 -9.01 -3.80 -5.75
CA PRO A 182 -8.82 -2.40 -6.08
C PRO A 182 -7.32 -2.12 -6.21
N CYS A 183 -6.85 -1.74 -7.41
CA CYS A 183 -5.43 -1.56 -7.68
C CYS A 183 -5.05 -0.15 -8.11
N ASP A 184 -5.83 0.50 -8.95
CA ASP A 184 -5.55 1.87 -9.40
C ASP A 184 -6.71 2.79 -9.01
N ALA A 185 -6.39 4.01 -8.59
CA ALA A 185 -7.33 5.02 -8.19
C ALA A 185 -6.97 6.34 -8.89
N ASP A 186 -7.92 6.93 -9.58
CA ASP A 186 -7.78 8.18 -10.34
C ASP A 186 -8.96 9.11 -10.02
N TYR A 187 -8.69 10.26 -9.44
CA TYR A 187 -9.70 11.26 -9.11
C TYR A 187 -9.81 12.27 -10.25
N ALA A 188 -10.91 12.21 -11.00
CA ALA A 188 -11.13 13.13 -12.10
C ALA A 188 -11.69 14.46 -11.57
N GLU A 189 -10.92 15.54 -11.64
CA GLU A 189 -11.37 16.87 -11.20
C GLU A 189 -12.51 17.42 -12.07
N TYR A 190 -12.56 16.99 -13.34
CA TYR A 190 -13.57 17.45 -14.30
C TYR A 190 -15.00 17.14 -13.84
N ASP A 191 -15.23 15.97 -13.26
CA ASP A 191 -16.56 15.54 -12.78
C ASP A 191 -16.62 15.20 -11.29
N GLY A 192 -15.50 15.35 -10.58
CA GLY A 192 -15.39 15.17 -9.14
C GLY A 192 -15.56 13.72 -8.68
N LYS A 193 -15.33 12.74 -9.55
CA LYS A 193 -15.51 11.31 -9.26
C LYS A 193 -14.18 10.60 -9.11
N LEU A 194 -14.21 9.54 -8.30
CA LEU A 194 -13.08 8.63 -8.13
C LEU A 194 -13.31 7.37 -8.98
N TYR A 195 -12.37 7.10 -9.88
CA TYR A 195 -12.34 5.91 -10.73
C TYR A 195 -11.39 4.90 -10.11
N VAL A 196 -11.85 3.67 -9.87
CA VAL A 196 -11.05 2.63 -9.23
C VAL A 196 -11.06 1.37 -10.07
N THR A 197 -9.90 0.89 -10.48
CA THR A 197 -9.79 -0.39 -11.21
C THR A 197 -9.96 -1.55 -10.22
N ASP A 198 -10.86 -2.47 -10.53
CA ASP A 198 -11.16 -3.66 -9.72
C ASP A 198 -10.92 -4.92 -10.55
N SER A 199 -9.65 -5.28 -10.66
CA SER A 199 -9.16 -6.16 -11.74
C SER A 199 -9.73 -7.58 -11.67
N VAL A 200 -9.95 -8.12 -10.46
CA VAL A 200 -10.57 -9.44 -10.29
C VAL A 200 -12.03 -9.44 -10.75
N ASN A 201 -12.76 -8.35 -10.49
CA ASN A 201 -14.14 -8.19 -10.97
C ASN A 201 -14.22 -7.68 -12.42
N ARG A 202 -13.08 -7.43 -13.07
CA ARG A 202 -12.98 -6.94 -14.47
C ARG A 202 -13.83 -5.69 -14.73
N ARG A 203 -13.78 -4.74 -13.80
CA ARG A 203 -14.54 -3.48 -13.88
C ARG A 203 -13.70 -2.29 -13.46
N VAL A 204 -14.20 -1.11 -13.81
CA VAL A 204 -13.82 0.16 -13.17
C VAL A 204 -15.03 0.62 -12.35
N ALA A 205 -14.85 0.74 -11.03
CA ALA A 205 -15.85 1.33 -10.16
C ALA A 205 -15.76 2.86 -10.26
N VAL A 206 -16.91 3.52 -10.42
CA VAL A 206 -17.00 4.97 -10.46
C VAL A 206 -17.73 5.44 -9.22
N ILE A 207 -17.02 6.13 -8.35
CA ILE A 207 -17.51 6.56 -7.04
C ILE A 207 -17.80 8.06 -7.09
N ARG A 208 -19.03 8.41 -6.74
CA ARG A 208 -19.45 9.80 -6.53
C ARG A 208 -19.41 10.11 -5.05
N PHE A 209 -18.95 11.32 -4.71
CA PHE A 209 -19.06 11.86 -3.36
C PHE A 209 -20.26 12.81 -3.29
N GLU A 210 -21.10 12.64 -2.27
CA GLU A 210 -22.17 13.57 -1.95
C GLU A 210 -21.83 14.30 -0.66
N TYR A 211 -22.05 15.62 -0.66
CA TYR A 211 -21.87 16.41 0.54
C TYR A 211 -23.04 16.10 1.50
N THR A 212 -22.71 15.91 2.77
CA THR A 212 -23.71 15.74 3.83
C THR A 212 -24.18 17.08 4.41
N ASP A 213 -23.39 18.14 4.24
CA ASP A 213 -23.69 19.53 4.64
C ASP A 213 -23.08 20.50 3.62
N SER A 214 -23.70 21.66 3.42
CA SER A 214 -23.21 22.72 2.52
C SER A 214 -23.44 24.10 3.14
N ARG A 215 -22.47 25.00 2.97
CA ARG A 215 -22.51 26.36 3.52
C ARG A 215 -21.93 27.36 2.52
N GLU A 216 -22.56 28.52 2.44
CA GLU A 216 -22.06 29.63 1.64
C GLU A 216 -21.18 30.55 2.49
N THR A 217 -20.08 31.03 1.91
CA THR A 217 -19.25 32.07 2.53
C THR A 217 -18.91 33.13 1.50
N VAL A 218 -18.83 34.38 1.95
CA VAL A 218 -18.36 35.48 1.11
C VAL A 218 -16.85 35.32 0.92
N LEU A 219 -16.39 35.32 -0.33
CA LEU A 219 -14.96 35.33 -0.63
C LEU A 219 -14.37 36.68 -0.17
N PRO A 220 -13.20 36.69 0.50
CA PRO A 220 -12.53 37.91 0.92
C PRO A 220 -12.04 38.76 -0.26
#